data_AF-A0A2D5X5L3-F1
#
_entry.id   AF-A0A2D5X5L3-F1
#
_cell.length_a   1.000
_cell.length_b   1.000
_cell.length_c   1.000
_cell.angle_alpha   90.00
_cell.angle_beta   90.00
_cell.angle_gamma   90.00
#
_symmetry.space_group_name_H-M   'P 1'
#
loop_
_entity.id
_entity.type
_entity.pdbx_description
1 polymer ?
#
loop_
_entity_poly.entity_id
_entity_poly.type
_entity_poly.pdbx_seq_one_letter_code
_entity_poly.pdbx_strand_id
1 'polypeptide(L)'
;GEGVQPNIQQARKWLEKAAMRGDNRASYTLALLDEKQKNLVDAYKWYDLAARDGMLDEKVRNKARGKIGQLALNLSSSDIASARSKADTWFQSK
;
A
#
# COMPACT_ATOMS: atom_id res chain seq x y z
N GLY A 1 15.69 21.78 -18.67
CA GLY A 1 15.71 20.44 -18.08
C GLY A 1 14.31 19.89 -18.18
N GLU A 2 13.97 19.34 -19.34
CA GLU A 2 12.59 18.98 -19.69
C GLU A 2 12.18 17.66 -19.05
N GLY A 3 11.09 17.73 -18.28
CA GLY A 3 10.06 16.70 -18.16
C GLY A 3 10.54 15.24 -18.14
N VAL A 4 11.10 14.79 -17.02
CA VAL A 4 11.00 13.38 -16.69
C VAL A 4 9.53 13.10 -16.44
N GLN A 5 8.82 12.56 -17.44
CA GLN A 5 7.54 11.90 -17.22
C GLN A 5 7.76 11.02 -16.00
N PRO A 6 7.09 11.28 -14.86
CA PRO A 6 7.38 10.53 -13.66
C PRO A 6 7.11 9.08 -14.01
N ASN A 7 8.16 8.26 -14.08
CA ASN A 7 8.03 6.84 -14.36
C ASN A 7 7.40 6.22 -13.12
N ILE A 8 6.09 6.43 -12.96
CA ILE A 8 5.28 5.91 -11.85
C ILE A 8 5.50 4.40 -11.75
N GLN A 9 5.69 3.72 -12.89
CA GLN A 9 6.04 2.30 -12.95
C GLN A 9 7.42 1.99 -12.36
N GLN A 10 8.44 2.81 -12.59
CA GLN A 10 9.75 2.61 -11.96
C GLN A 10 9.71 2.96 -10.47
N ALA A 11 9.06 4.07 -10.10
CA ALA A 11 8.83 4.43 -8.71
C ALA A 11 8.12 3.30 -7.95
N ARG A 12 7.08 2.72 -8.54
CA ARG A 12 6.37 1.55 -7.99
C ARG A 12 7.33 0.39 -7.70
N LYS A 13 8.17 0.02 -8.68
CA LYS A 13 9.18 -1.04 -8.49
C LYS A 13 10.15 -0.76 -7.35
N TRP A 14 10.60 0.48 -7.18
CA TRP A 14 11.50 0.86 -6.08
C TRP A 14 10.78 0.79 -4.72
N LEU A 15 9.54 1.27 -4.67
CA LEU A 15 8.72 1.23 -3.47
C LEU A 15 8.37 -0.22 -3.09
N GLU A 16 8.09 -1.09 -4.06
CA GLU A 16 7.82 -2.52 -3.81
C GLU A 16 9.02 -3.20 -3.16
N LYS A 17 10.25 -2.91 -3.62
CA LYS A 17 11.48 -3.41 -3.00
C LYS A 17 11.68 -2.89 -1.58
N ALA A 18 11.37 -1.62 -1.33
CA ALA A 18 11.47 -1.04 0.00
C ALA A 18 10.39 -1.61 0.95
N ALA A 19 9.17 -1.78 0.47
CA ALA A 19 8.07 -2.43 1.19
C ALA A 19 8.43 -3.87 1.60
N MET A 20 9.10 -4.64 0.72
CA MET A 20 9.62 -5.98 1.04
C MET A 20 10.66 -5.96 2.17
N ARG A 21 11.42 -4.87 2.31
CA ARG A 21 12.39 -4.68 3.40
C ARG A 21 11.74 -4.19 4.70
N GLY A 22 10.41 -4.08 4.75
CA GLY A 22 9.67 -3.59 5.91
C GLY A 22 9.53 -2.07 5.99
N ASP A 23 9.76 -1.36 4.87
CA ASP A 23 9.55 0.09 4.81
C ASP A 23 8.06 0.42 4.64
N ASN A 24 7.43 0.88 5.73
CA ASN A 24 6.03 1.30 5.69
C ASN A 24 5.78 2.57 4.89
N ARG A 25 6.76 3.48 4.76
CA ARG A 25 6.61 4.69 3.93
C ARG A 25 6.46 4.29 2.47
N ALA A 26 7.20 3.26 2.07
CA ALA A 26 7.10 2.72 0.71
C ALA A 26 5.73 2.08 0.45
N SER A 27 5.27 1.21 1.36
CA SER A 27 3.92 0.61 1.31
C SER A 27 2.83 1.68 1.30
N TYR A 28 2.93 2.72 2.13
CA TYR A 28 1.96 3.82 2.17
C TYR A 28 1.92 4.61 0.86
N THR A 29 3.07 4.84 0.23
CA THR A 29 3.15 5.54 -1.06
C THR A 29 2.56 4.71 -2.20
N LEU A 30 2.79 3.38 -2.19
CA LEU A 30 2.12 2.45 -3.11
C LEU A 30 0.60 2.49 -2.96
N ALA A 31 0.13 2.53 -1.72
CA ALA A 31 -1.29 2.64 -1.43
C ALA A 31 -1.92 3.91 -2.01
N LEU A 32 -1.25 5.07 -1.85
CA LEU A 32 -1.69 6.33 -2.43
C LEU A 32 -1.73 6.31 -3.96
N LEU A 33 -0.76 5.64 -4.60
CA LEU A 33 -0.74 5.47 -6.05
C LEU A 33 -1.95 4.65 -6.53
N ASP A 34 -2.23 3.53 -5.88
CA ASP A 34 -3.38 2.70 -6.22
C ASP A 34 -4.71 3.40 -5.88
N GLU A 35 -4.78 4.17 -4.80
CA GLU A 35 -5.94 5.03 -4.44
C GLU A 35 -6.22 6.05 -5.56
N LYS A 36 -5.18 6.72 -6.07
CA LYS A 36 -5.29 7.66 -7.19
C LYS A 36 -5.74 6.99 -8.49
N GLN A 37 -5.38 5.73 -8.69
CA GLN A 37 -5.82 4.91 -9.82
C GLN A 37 -7.22 4.30 -9.61
N LYS A 38 -7.90 4.61 -8.50
CA LYS A 38 -9.19 4.03 -8.08
C LYS A 38 -9.13 2.51 -7.85
N ASN A 39 -7.94 1.95 -7.66
CA ASN A 39 -7.73 0.55 -7.31
C ASN A 39 -7.81 0.39 -5.79
N LEU A 40 -9.01 0.57 -5.23
CA LEU A 40 -9.23 0.59 -3.78
C LEU A 40 -8.82 -0.72 -3.09
N VAL A 41 -8.98 -1.86 -3.76
CA VAL A 41 -8.56 -3.19 -3.25
C VAL A 41 -7.04 -3.26 -3.07
N ASP A 42 -6.28 -2.82 -4.08
CA ASP A 42 -4.81 -2.81 -4.00
C ASP A 42 -4.30 -1.71 -3.07
N ALA A 43 -4.97 -0.55 -3.02
CA ALA A 43 -4.67 0.48 -2.04
C ALA A 43 -4.84 -0.03 -0.61
N TYR A 44 -5.95 -0.73 -0.33
CA TYR A 44 -6.21 -1.33 0.97
C TYR A 44 -5.11 -2.33 1.35
N LYS A 45 -4.73 -3.22 0.43
CA LYS A 45 -3.63 -4.18 0.63
C LYS A 45 -2.35 -3.49 1.09
N TRP A 46 -1.95 -2.42 0.40
CA TRP A 46 -0.73 -1.68 0.73
C TRP A 46 -0.81 -0.91 2.03
N TYR A 47 -1.97 -0.32 2.35
CA TYR A 47 -2.17 0.30 3.65
C TYR A 47 -2.16 -0.73 4.77
N ASP A 48 -2.76 -1.92 4.57
CA ASP A 48 -2.72 -3.02 5.53
C ASP A 48 -1.27 -3.41 5.82
N LEU A 49 -0.46 -3.62 4.78
CA LEU A 49 0.98 -3.85 4.91
C LEU A 49 1.69 -2.72 5.67
N ALA A 50 1.44 -1.45 5.33
CA ALA A 50 2.04 -0.30 6.00
C ALA A 50 1.62 -0.15 7.49
N ALA A 51 0.47 -0.71 7.84
CA ALA A 51 -0.11 -0.70 9.17
C ALA A 51 0.32 -1.90 10.04
N ARG A 52 0.98 -2.91 9.47
CA ARG A 52 1.45 -4.10 10.20
C ARG A 52 2.47 -3.73 11.28
N ASP A 53 2.46 -4.53 12.34
CA ASP A 53 3.37 -4.35 13.46
C ASP A 53 4.82 -4.67 13.06
N GLY A 54 5.80 -4.00 13.66
CA GLY A 54 7.23 -4.13 13.30
C GLY A 54 7.78 -3.15 12.24
N MET A 55 6.98 -2.23 11.69
CA MET A 55 7.47 -1.28 10.68
C MET A 55 8.07 0.02 11.23
N LEU A 56 8.96 0.62 10.43
CA LEU A 56 9.92 1.70 10.77
C LEU A 56 9.32 2.99 11.34
N ASP A 57 8.10 3.39 10.93
CA ASP A 57 7.56 4.72 11.23
C ASP A 57 6.13 4.66 11.79
N GLU A 58 5.97 4.92 13.08
CA GLU A 58 4.67 4.87 13.77
C GLU A 58 3.65 5.85 13.19
N LYS A 59 4.08 7.04 12.75
CA LYS A 59 3.19 8.04 12.16
C LYS A 59 2.56 7.53 10.88
N VAL A 60 3.34 6.84 10.05
CA VAL A 60 2.87 6.23 8.79
C VAL A 60 1.91 5.10 9.09
N ARG A 61 2.21 4.27 10.10
CA ARG A 61 1.33 3.20 10.56
C ARG A 61 -0.05 3.75 10.96
N ASN A 62 -0.08 4.80 11.77
CA ASN A 62 -1.33 5.44 12.21
C ASN A 62 -2.11 6.05 11.03
N LYS A 63 -1.42 6.71 10.09
CA LYS A 63 -2.05 7.22 8.87
C LYS A 63 -2.62 6.10 7.99
N ALA A 64 -1.88 5.01 7.84
CA ALA A 64 -2.32 3.84 7.08
C ALA A 64 -3.57 3.23 7.71
N ARG A 65 -3.61 3.02 9.03
CA ARG A 65 -4.82 2.53 9.74
C ARG A 65 -6.03 3.44 9.55
N GLY A 66 -5.85 4.76 9.60
CA GLY A 66 -6.93 5.71 9.31
C GLY A 66 -7.47 5.55 7.88
N LYS A 67 -6.58 5.40 6.91
CA LYS A 67 -6.94 5.16 5.49
C LYS A 67 -7.64 3.81 5.28
N ILE A 68 -7.17 2.74 5.94
CA ILE A 68 -7.83 1.43 5.95
C ILE A 68 -9.28 1.57 6.40
N GLY A 69 -9.53 2.28 7.51
CA GLY A 69 -10.88 2.52 8.01
C GLY A 69 -11.74 3.27 6.98
N GLN A 70 -11.22 4.35 6.40
CA GLN A 70 -11.94 5.12 5.36
C GLN A 70 -12.25 4.29 4.10
N LEU A 71 -11.30 3.46 3.67
CA LEU A 71 -11.47 2.57 2.53
C LEU A 71 -12.46 1.45 2.84
N ALA A 72 -12.44 0.89 4.05
CA ALA A 72 -13.37 -0.13 4.50
C ALA A 72 -14.83 0.37 4.50
N LEU A 73 -15.07 1.67 4.65
CA LEU A 73 -16.41 2.26 4.51
C LEU A 73 -16.90 2.28 3.05
N ASN A 74 -15.98 2.29 2.08
CA ASN A 74 -16.30 2.33 0.65
C ASN A 74 -16.16 0.95 -0.04
N LEU A 75 -15.53 -0.02 0.61
CA LEU A 75 -15.27 -1.38 0.10
C LEU A 75 -16.23 -2.38 0.74
N SER A 76 -16.58 -3.44 0.00
CA SER A 76 -17.34 -4.54 0.57
C SER A 76 -16.45 -5.46 1.42
N SER A 77 -17.06 -6.24 2.32
CA SER A 77 -16.36 -7.26 3.10
C SER A 77 -15.56 -8.24 2.24
N SER A 78 -16.07 -8.56 1.04
CA SER A 78 -15.42 -9.43 0.06
C SER A 78 -14.17 -8.80 -0.54
N ASP A 79 -14.22 -7.50 -0.83
CA ASP A 79 -13.08 -6.75 -1.35
C ASP A 79 -11.96 -6.64 -0.31
N ILE A 80 -12.34 -6.38 0.94
CA ILE A 80 -11.41 -6.31 2.07
C ILE A 80 -10.75 -7.68 2.29
N ALA A 81 -11.52 -8.77 2.25
CA ALA A 81 -10.99 -10.13 2.35
C ALA A 81 -9.97 -10.42 1.22
N SER A 82 -10.29 -10.01 0.00
CA SER A 82 -9.40 -10.14 -1.15
C SER A 82 -8.12 -9.32 -0.98
N ALA A 83 -8.24 -8.08 -0.50
CA ALA A 83 -7.10 -7.20 -0.25
C ALA A 83 -6.17 -7.75 0.84
N ARG A 84 -6.73 -8.26 1.95
CA ARG A 84 -5.96 -8.93 3.02
C ARG A 84 -5.25 -10.17 2.51
N SER A 85 -5.95 -11.04 1.78
CA SER A 85 -5.36 -12.23 1.17
C SER A 85 -4.19 -11.88 0.24
N LYS A 86 -4.31 -10.82 -0.56
CA LYS A 86 -3.19 -10.30 -1.37
C LYS A 86 -2.04 -9.77 -0.51
N ALA A 87 -2.32 -9.17 0.65
CA ALA A 87 -1.28 -8.67 1.56
C ALA A 87 -0.52 -9.82 2.23
N ASP A 88 -1.22 -10.88 2.62
CA ASP A 88 -0.63 -12.07 3.23
C ASP A 88 0.22 -12.88 2.24
N THR A 89 -0.20 -12.94 0.99
CA THR A 89 0.55 -13.62 -0.08
C THR A 89 1.65 -12.74 -0.67
N TRP A 90 1.66 -11.43 -0.41
CA TRP A 90 2.67 -10.50 -0.93
C TRP A 90 4.10 -10.90 -0.55
N PHE A 91 4.32 -11.33 0.70
CA PHE A 91 5.62 -11.80 1.17
C PHE A 91 5.94 -13.25 0.75
N GLN A 92 4.94 -14.04 0.36
CA GLN A 92 5.13 -15.43 -0.05
C GLN A 92 5.48 -15.57 -1.54
N SER A 93 5.18 -14.57 -2.35
CA SER A 93 5.31 -14.64 -3.81
C SER A 93 6.66 -14.13 -4.35
N LYS A 94 7.68 -13.95 -3.50
CA LYS A 94 8.98 -13.38 -3.90
C LYS A 94 10.19 -14.05 -3.27
#